data_AF-A0A0L0S2V5-F1
#
_entry.id   AF-A0A0L0S2V5-F1
#
_cell.length_a   1.000
_cell.length_b   1.000
_cell.length_c   1.000
_cell.angle_alpha   90.00
_cell.angle_beta   90.00
_cell.angle_gamma   90.00
#
_symmetry.space_group_name_H-M   'P 1'
#
loop_
_entity.id
_entity.type
_entity.pdbx_description
1 polymer ?
#
loop_
_entity_poly.entity_id
_entity_poly.type
_entity_poly.pdbx_seq_one_letter_code
_entity_poly.pdbx_strand_id
1 'polypeptide(L)'
;MSDSDGDAPDAFELRLQFHDQLRRLTASQDSLSRAARFAVKWRAHHDVLYAVLADALADPLASPNHRLNLFHLCDHLWMASLRANKFHGYPHRLARDLPVLVGCVCRWPKPTMAKVVADLAGDADPTLLDHIPDDHAAEGHQGQTLVGLANVPSVRKILHAWKRKHVLSAAAFHAIDAQLAAQLAARSALVAQAAVAQDAAEAAATLADPLGASSAAKSTLSLPTAGGTTGPGVTPSAAPPVGSGATSAAPVARDAVSRSEIFRRMEEDRERNKRAREESWLRAPDEPLSIQFDDAWASTTPWGPEDVADLARATQVWWDLCEPALAAKADPPPPPPQPVPQRWGASPATPAVPSPRYPSSTGYDSSVGPSTGWATPSAAVGYDTDRRY
;
A
#
# COMPACT_ATOMS: atom_id res chain seq x y z
N MET A 1 15.37 -6.23 50.08
CA MET A 1 16.07 -6.75 48.88
C MET A 1 16.55 -5.54 48.15
N SER A 2 17.83 -5.24 48.34
CA SER A 2 18.55 -4.14 47.73
C SER A 2 18.68 -4.47 46.24
N ASP A 3 17.86 -3.83 45.41
CA ASP A 3 18.13 -3.82 43.98
C ASP A 3 19.49 -3.14 43.80
N SER A 4 20.46 -3.94 43.39
CA SER A 4 21.78 -3.49 43.03
C SER A 4 21.62 -2.47 41.91
N ASP A 5 21.96 -1.20 42.18
CA ASP A 5 22.25 -0.18 41.17
C ASP A 5 23.43 -0.68 40.34
N GLY A 6 23.14 -1.60 39.41
CA GLY A 6 24.06 -2.05 38.39
C GLY A 6 24.23 -0.89 37.41
N ASP A 7 25.34 -0.17 37.58
CA ASP A 7 25.98 0.75 36.63
C ASP A 7 25.07 1.17 35.46
N ALA A 8 24.20 2.16 35.72
CA ALA A 8 23.35 2.69 34.66
C ALA A 8 24.28 3.27 33.58
N PRO A 9 24.13 2.87 32.30
CA PRO A 9 25.02 3.29 31.23
C PRO A 9 25.00 4.81 31.13
N ASP A 10 26.19 5.41 31.05
CA ASP A 10 26.34 6.85 30.92
C ASP A 10 25.69 7.38 29.62
N ALA A 11 25.32 8.64 29.63
CA ALA A 11 24.71 9.33 28.50
C ALA A 11 25.55 9.20 27.22
N PHE A 12 26.88 9.22 27.31
CA PHE A 12 27.75 9.03 26.14
C PHE A 12 27.63 7.62 25.55
N GLU A 13 27.61 6.59 26.39
CA GLU A 13 27.46 5.20 25.95
C GLU A 13 26.09 5.00 25.28
N LEU A 14 25.03 5.54 25.89
CA LEU A 14 23.68 5.50 25.32
C LEU A 14 23.60 6.19 23.96
N ARG A 15 24.29 7.33 23.77
CA ARG A 15 24.39 8.01 22.46
C ARG A 15 25.02 7.09 21.41
N LEU A 16 26.16 6.48 21.74
CA LEU A 16 26.90 5.65 20.80
C LEU A 16 26.11 4.39 20.42
N GLN A 17 25.53 3.71 21.41
CA GLN A 17 24.70 2.53 21.21
C GLN A 17 23.48 2.86 20.33
N PHE A 18 22.79 3.97 20.62
CA PHE A 18 21.61 4.36 19.85
C PHE A 18 21.98 4.80 18.43
N HIS A 19 23.04 5.58 18.26
CA HIS A 19 23.54 5.98 16.95
C HIS A 19 23.85 4.76 16.06
N ASP A 20 24.52 3.75 16.61
CA ASP A 20 24.86 2.53 15.86
C ASP A 20 23.61 1.67 15.53
N GLN A 21 22.57 1.72 16.37
CA GLN A 21 21.25 1.16 16.02
C GLN A 21 20.56 1.95 14.89
N LEU A 22 20.57 3.28 14.96
CA LEU A 22 19.98 4.14 13.95
C LEU A 22 20.68 3.95 12.60
N ARG A 23 22.01 3.84 12.56
CA ARG A 23 22.78 3.65 11.31
C ARG A 23 22.40 2.37 10.57
N ARG A 24 22.02 1.31 11.29
CA ARG A 24 21.60 0.02 10.71
C ARG A 24 20.09 -0.13 10.58
N LEU A 25 19.34 0.96 10.77
CA LEU A 25 17.89 0.93 10.71
C LEU A 25 17.41 0.59 9.30
N THR A 26 16.57 -0.43 9.24
CA THR A 26 15.89 -0.88 8.01
C THR A 26 14.40 -0.64 8.15
N ALA A 27 13.65 -0.86 7.08
CA ALA A 27 12.20 -0.74 7.14
C ALA A 27 11.56 -1.81 8.04
N SER A 28 12.21 -2.95 8.34
CA SER A 28 11.59 -4.11 9.00
C SER A 28 10.97 -3.79 10.37
N GLN A 29 9.87 -4.47 10.70
CA GLN A 29 9.16 -4.25 11.97
C GLN A 29 10.05 -4.48 13.18
N ASP A 30 10.89 -5.51 13.14
CA ASP A 30 11.79 -5.85 14.25
C ASP A 30 12.90 -4.80 14.40
N SER A 31 13.45 -4.29 13.29
CA SER A 31 14.46 -3.22 13.32
C SER A 31 13.90 -1.95 13.95
N LEU A 32 12.70 -1.51 13.53
CA LEU A 32 12.01 -0.34 14.07
C LEU A 32 11.60 -0.55 15.53
N SER A 33 11.02 -1.70 15.86
CA SER A 33 10.56 -2.02 17.21
C SER A 33 11.70 -2.11 18.20
N ARG A 34 12.85 -2.68 17.80
CA ARG A 34 14.03 -2.79 18.65
C ARG A 34 14.61 -1.43 19.02
N ALA A 35 14.75 -0.53 18.03
CA ALA A 35 15.21 0.84 18.27
C ALA A 35 14.23 1.63 19.17
N ALA A 36 12.92 1.50 18.93
CA ALA A 36 11.90 2.15 19.76
C ALA A 36 11.91 1.62 21.21
N ARG A 37 12.03 0.29 21.40
CA ARG A 37 12.14 -0.32 22.74
C ARG A 37 13.40 0.12 23.47
N PHE A 38 14.52 0.25 22.77
CA PHE A 38 15.76 0.77 23.37
C PHE A 38 15.57 2.20 23.90
N ALA A 39 14.98 3.08 23.09
CA ALA A 39 14.71 4.46 23.50
C ALA A 39 13.77 4.55 24.71
N VAL A 40 12.69 3.77 24.70
CA VAL A 40 11.73 3.73 25.81
C VAL A 40 12.32 3.11 27.08
N LYS A 41 13.19 2.10 26.96
CA LYS A 41 13.89 1.50 28.10
C LYS A 41 14.72 2.55 28.85
N TRP A 42 15.42 3.41 28.12
CA TRP A 42 16.28 4.46 28.67
C TRP A 42 15.64 5.85 28.61
N ARG A 43 14.31 5.92 28.77
CA ARG A 43 13.52 7.18 28.72
C ARG A 43 13.97 8.27 29.69
N ALA A 44 14.71 7.94 30.74
CA ALA A 44 15.33 8.93 31.62
C ALA A 44 16.28 9.87 30.84
N HIS A 45 16.99 9.34 29.84
CA HIS A 45 17.89 10.07 28.94
C HIS A 45 17.21 10.42 27.60
N HIS A 46 15.88 10.60 27.59
CA HIS A 46 15.14 10.85 26.35
C HIS A 46 15.64 12.08 25.58
N ASP A 47 16.09 13.14 26.26
CA ASP A 47 16.63 14.34 25.62
C ASP A 47 17.88 14.03 24.80
N VAL A 48 18.77 13.21 25.35
CA VAL A 48 20.00 12.77 24.72
C VAL A 48 19.71 11.87 23.51
N LEU A 49 18.80 10.91 23.68
CA LEU A 49 18.44 9.97 22.63
C LEU A 49 17.65 10.64 21.49
N TYR A 50 16.80 11.61 21.83
CA TYR A 50 16.09 12.41 20.86
C TYR A 50 17.05 13.28 20.04
N ALA A 51 18.05 13.91 20.67
CA ALA A 51 19.07 14.66 19.95
C ALA A 51 19.79 13.77 18.92
N VAL A 52 20.19 12.55 19.29
CA VAL A 52 20.82 11.59 18.36
C VAL A 52 19.89 11.23 17.19
N LEU A 53 18.59 11.09 17.43
CA LEU A 53 17.60 10.85 16.38
C LEU A 53 17.44 12.04 15.44
N ALA A 54 17.36 13.25 16.00
CA ALA A 54 17.27 14.50 15.23
C ALA A 54 18.52 14.71 14.37
N ASP A 55 19.72 14.51 14.94
CA ASP A 55 21.01 14.59 14.24
C ASP A 55 21.06 13.58 13.09
N ALA A 56 20.62 12.33 13.32
CA ALA A 56 20.57 11.31 12.27
C ALA A 56 19.58 11.63 11.13
N LEU A 57 18.49 12.34 11.43
CA LEU A 57 17.53 12.82 10.43
C LEU A 57 18.06 14.03 9.64
N ALA A 58 18.79 14.91 10.31
CA ALA A 58 19.40 16.10 9.72
C ALA A 58 20.67 15.80 8.91
N ASP A 59 21.31 14.64 9.13
CA ASP A 59 22.56 14.25 8.46
C ASP A 59 22.46 14.41 6.93
N PRO A 60 23.26 15.31 6.29
CA PRO A 60 23.25 15.53 4.85
C PRO A 60 23.57 14.27 4.04
N LEU A 61 24.42 13.39 4.59
CA LEU A 61 24.87 12.17 3.92
C LEU A 61 23.83 11.05 3.99
N ALA A 62 22.84 11.17 4.87
CA ALA A 62 21.78 10.18 4.97
C ALA A 62 20.95 10.11 3.68
N SER A 63 20.91 8.91 3.10
CA SER A 63 20.06 8.62 1.95
C SER A 63 18.59 8.98 2.25
N PRO A 64 17.82 9.48 1.26
CA PRO A 64 16.39 9.79 1.45
C PRO A 64 15.57 8.58 1.92
N ASN A 65 16.01 7.37 1.59
CA ASN A 65 15.40 6.14 2.06
C ASN A 65 15.64 5.87 3.54
N HIS A 66 16.87 6.08 4.00
CA HIS A 66 17.20 5.96 5.42
C HIS A 66 16.44 6.99 6.27
N ARG A 67 16.32 8.24 5.79
CA ARG A 67 15.51 9.27 6.46
C ARG A 67 14.04 8.84 6.59
N LEU A 68 13.49 8.17 5.57
CA LEU A 68 12.13 7.62 5.66
C LEU A 68 12.03 6.51 6.72
N ASN A 69 13.04 5.64 6.86
CA ASN A 69 13.08 4.65 7.95
C ASN A 69 13.12 5.31 9.33
N LEU A 70 13.93 6.35 9.49
CA LEU A 70 13.99 7.13 10.74
C LEU A 70 12.63 7.81 11.04
N PHE A 71 11.91 8.28 10.01
CA PHE A 71 10.57 8.83 10.19
C PHE A 71 9.54 7.76 10.60
N HIS A 72 9.61 6.56 10.04
CA HIS A 72 8.81 5.42 10.52
C HIS A 72 9.17 5.05 11.97
N LEU A 73 10.44 5.14 12.35
CA LEU A 73 10.84 4.95 13.76
C LEU A 73 10.20 5.99 14.67
N CYS A 74 9.99 7.23 14.24
CA CYS A 74 9.28 8.24 15.02
C CYS A 74 7.83 7.81 15.35
N ASP A 75 7.12 7.21 14.39
CA ASP A 75 5.77 6.64 14.62
C ASP A 75 5.80 5.49 15.63
N HIS A 76 6.75 4.56 15.49
CA HIS A 76 6.93 3.46 16.45
C HIS A 76 7.32 3.96 17.85
N LEU A 77 8.20 4.95 17.93
CA LEU A 77 8.67 5.53 19.19
C LEU A 77 7.54 6.26 19.90
N TRP A 78 6.73 7.02 19.17
CA TRP A 78 5.54 7.66 19.70
C TRP A 78 4.62 6.62 20.36
N MET A 79 4.28 5.56 19.62
CA MET A 79 3.39 4.51 20.09
C MET A 79 3.97 3.67 21.22
N ALA A 80 5.27 3.42 21.20
CA ALA A 80 5.95 2.73 22.29
C ALA A 80 5.96 3.59 23.56
N SER A 81 6.14 4.90 23.44
CA SER A 81 6.15 5.84 24.58
C SER A 81 4.79 5.98 25.24
N LEU A 82 3.71 6.04 24.46
CA LEU A 82 2.35 6.07 25.02
C LEU A 82 2.00 4.77 25.77
N ARG A 83 2.42 3.62 25.25
CA ARG A 83 2.22 2.32 25.90
C ARG A 83 3.07 2.18 27.17
N ALA A 84 4.26 2.77 27.18
CA ALA A 84 5.19 2.69 28.32
C ALA A 84 4.93 3.82 29.32
N ASN A 85 4.06 3.53 30.29
CA ASN A 85 3.78 4.41 31.43
C ASN A 85 3.31 5.83 31.05
N LYS A 86 2.64 5.96 29.89
CA LYS A 86 2.18 7.25 29.35
C LYS A 86 3.30 8.31 29.33
N PHE A 87 4.51 7.91 28.95
CA PHE A 87 5.62 8.83 28.88
C PHE A 87 5.45 9.81 27.71
N HIS A 88 5.32 11.10 28.00
CA HIS A 88 5.05 12.13 27.00
C HIS A 88 6.31 12.87 26.49
N GLY A 89 7.52 12.55 26.99
CA GLY A 89 8.74 13.28 26.60
C GLY A 89 9.08 13.17 25.12
N TYR A 90 9.09 11.97 24.55
CA TYR A 90 9.29 11.79 23.09
C TYR A 90 8.13 12.37 22.26
N PRO A 91 6.85 12.04 22.56
CA PRO A 91 5.70 12.65 21.90
C PRO A 91 5.75 14.19 21.84
N HIS A 92 6.03 14.85 22.97
CA HIS A 92 6.05 16.30 23.05
C HIS A 92 7.11 16.90 22.11
N ARG A 93 8.34 16.38 22.15
CA ARG A 93 9.43 16.84 21.26
C ARG A 93 9.13 16.55 19.78
N LEU A 94 8.62 15.36 19.46
CA LEU A 94 8.26 14.97 18.10
C LEU A 94 7.17 15.87 17.50
N ALA A 95 6.13 16.22 18.28
CA ALA A 95 5.07 17.11 17.79
C ALA A 95 5.58 18.52 17.53
N ARG A 96 6.43 19.02 18.43
CA ARG A 96 7.04 20.34 18.36
C ARG A 96 7.93 20.50 17.13
N ASP A 97 8.80 19.52 16.88
CA ASP A 97 9.80 19.60 15.80
C ASP A 97 9.29 18.99 14.48
N LEU A 98 8.03 18.51 14.44
CA LEU A 98 7.46 17.82 13.29
C LEU A 98 7.64 18.55 11.94
N PRO A 99 7.42 19.87 11.82
CA PRO A 99 7.63 20.57 10.55
C PRO A 99 9.07 20.43 10.05
N VAL A 100 10.02 20.46 10.99
CA VAL A 100 11.45 20.36 10.69
C VAL A 100 11.80 18.92 10.27
N LEU A 101 11.31 17.92 11.01
CA LEU A 101 11.53 16.50 10.69
C LEU A 101 10.95 16.13 9.31
N VAL A 102 9.75 16.61 8.98
CA VAL A 102 9.14 16.41 7.66
C VAL A 102 9.98 17.09 6.58
N GLY A 103 10.47 18.30 6.84
CA GLY A 103 11.38 18.99 5.93
C GLY A 103 12.68 18.22 5.69
N CYS A 104 13.28 17.60 6.70
CA CYS A 104 14.47 16.76 6.54
C CYS A 104 14.19 15.52 5.67
N VAL A 105 13.05 14.84 5.88
CA VAL A 105 12.68 13.61 5.17
C VAL A 105 12.29 13.89 3.72
N CYS A 106 11.58 15.00 3.49
CA CYS A 106 11.13 15.42 2.16
C CYS A 106 12.11 16.37 1.45
N ARG A 107 13.23 16.72 2.10
CA ARG A 107 14.24 17.68 1.62
C ARG A 107 13.64 19.04 1.24
N TRP A 108 12.90 19.64 2.17
CA TRP A 108 12.39 20.99 1.99
C TRP A 108 13.52 22.02 2.05
N PRO A 109 13.47 23.08 1.23
CA PRO A 109 14.36 24.22 1.39
C PRO A 109 14.19 24.84 2.78
N LYS A 110 15.30 25.21 3.42
CA LYS A 110 15.31 25.94 4.70
C LYS A 110 14.32 27.12 4.79
N PRO A 111 14.16 28.00 3.78
CA PRO A 111 13.17 29.08 3.86
C PRO A 111 11.72 28.57 3.89
N THR A 112 11.45 27.43 3.25
CA THR A 112 10.14 26.78 3.32
C THR A 112 9.88 26.26 4.73
N MET A 113 10.87 25.61 5.33
CA MET A 113 10.77 25.10 6.71
C MET A 113 10.55 26.23 7.71
N ALA A 114 11.34 27.30 7.59
CA ALA A 114 11.21 28.49 8.45
C ALA A 114 9.83 29.13 8.34
N LYS A 115 9.25 29.22 7.13
CA LYS A 115 7.89 29.71 6.93
C LYS A 115 6.86 28.84 7.65
N VAL A 116 6.90 27.52 7.47
CA VAL A 116 5.95 26.59 8.11
C VAL A 116 6.09 26.63 9.64
N VAL A 117 7.31 26.73 10.17
CA VAL A 117 7.56 26.89 11.61
C VAL A 117 7.00 28.21 12.13
N ALA A 118 7.20 29.31 11.41
CA ALA A 118 6.66 30.62 11.77
C ALA A 118 5.12 30.63 11.77
N ASP A 119 4.50 30.01 10.76
CA ASP A 119 3.04 29.90 10.64
C ASP A 119 2.43 29.05 11.77
N LEU A 120 3.20 28.14 12.38
CA LEU A 120 2.77 27.23 13.44
C LEU A 120 3.04 27.73 14.87
N ALA A 121 3.22 29.04 15.05
CA ALA A 121 3.43 29.68 16.35
C ALA A 121 4.64 29.13 17.13
N GLY A 122 5.82 29.11 16.48
CA GLY A 122 7.10 29.39 17.15
C GLY A 122 7.66 28.42 18.19
N ASP A 123 7.03 27.27 18.46
CA ASP A 123 7.52 26.35 19.50
C ASP A 123 8.67 25.43 19.03
N ALA A 124 8.98 25.36 17.73
CA ALA A 124 10.05 24.48 17.22
C ALA A 124 11.45 24.95 17.67
N ASP A 125 12.33 24.01 17.99
CA ASP A 125 13.71 24.31 18.37
C ASP A 125 14.47 24.97 17.20
N PRO A 126 14.91 26.23 17.30
CA PRO A 126 15.62 26.89 16.20
C PRO A 126 16.98 26.22 15.92
N THR A 127 17.58 25.56 16.92
CA THR A 127 18.86 24.85 16.76
C THR A 127 18.76 23.70 15.74
N LEU A 128 17.58 23.12 15.57
CA LEU A 128 17.34 22.04 14.60
C LEU A 128 17.35 22.55 13.16
N LEU A 129 17.10 23.85 12.93
CA LEU A 129 17.25 24.50 11.63
C LEU A 129 18.73 24.81 11.31
N ASP A 130 19.58 24.99 12.32
CA ASP A 130 21.01 25.28 12.16
C ASP A 130 21.81 24.05 11.75
N HIS A 131 21.36 22.85 12.15
CA HIS A 131 21.94 21.57 11.76
C HIS A 131 21.60 21.16 10.32
N ILE A 132 20.75 21.92 9.62
CA ILE A 132 20.37 21.65 8.23
C ILE A 132 21.31 22.44 7.32
N PRO A 133 22.06 21.76 6.43
CA PRO A 133 22.90 22.44 5.46
C PRO A 133 22.07 23.41 4.60
N ASP A 134 22.63 24.57 4.27
CA ASP A 134 22.09 25.51 3.29
C ASP A 134 22.24 24.95 1.85
N ASP A 135 21.87 23.70 1.63
CA ASP A 135 21.78 23.16 0.29
C ASP A 135 20.46 23.67 -0.30
N HIS A 136 20.56 24.51 -1.35
CA HIS A 136 19.63 24.64 -2.49
C HIS A 136 19.76 25.98 -3.26
N ALA A 137 20.77 26.81 -3.01
CA ALA A 137 21.01 28.02 -3.82
C ALA A 137 21.86 27.80 -5.10
N ALA A 138 22.45 26.62 -5.32
CA ALA A 138 23.31 26.36 -6.49
C ALA A 138 22.59 25.49 -7.54
N GLU A 139 22.45 26.06 -8.73
CA GLU A 139 21.64 25.69 -9.91
C GLU A 139 21.89 24.29 -10.55
N GLY A 140 22.41 23.29 -9.82
CA GLY A 140 22.81 21.98 -10.38
C GLY A 140 22.01 20.74 -9.93
N HIS A 141 21.12 20.83 -8.92
CA HIS A 141 20.70 19.63 -8.16
C HIS A 141 19.21 19.25 -8.27
N GLN A 142 18.51 19.62 -9.35
CA GLN A 142 17.09 19.26 -9.54
C GLN A 142 16.79 17.76 -9.33
N GLY A 143 17.76 16.88 -9.64
CA GLY A 143 17.67 15.44 -9.41
C GLY A 143 17.55 15.06 -7.92
N GLN A 144 18.29 15.70 -7.01
CA GLN A 144 18.26 15.38 -5.59
C GLN A 144 16.98 15.89 -4.89
N THR A 145 16.44 17.02 -5.35
CA THR A 145 15.15 17.56 -4.88
C THR A 145 14.01 16.59 -5.21
N LEU A 146 14.02 15.97 -6.41
CA LEU A 146 13.02 14.98 -6.81
C LEU A 146 13.06 13.69 -5.98
N VAL A 147 14.23 13.27 -5.46
CA VAL A 147 14.33 12.06 -4.61
C VAL A 147 13.66 12.29 -3.25
N GLY A 148 13.78 13.48 -2.66
CA GLY A 148 13.05 13.85 -1.43
C GLY A 148 11.53 13.79 -1.60
N LEU A 149 11.05 14.17 -2.79
CA LEU A 149 9.62 14.14 -3.14
C LEU A 149 9.05 12.72 -3.30
N ALA A 150 9.89 11.69 -3.44
CA ALA A 150 9.44 10.29 -3.45
C ALA A 150 8.90 9.84 -2.08
N ASN A 151 9.33 10.50 -0.99
CA ASN A 151 8.89 10.18 0.37
C ASN A 151 7.52 10.76 0.72
N VAL A 152 7.04 11.78 -0.02
CA VAL A 152 5.84 12.55 0.35
C VAL A 152 4.60 11.68 0.55
N PRO A 153 4.24 10.72 -0.33
CA PRO A 153 3.07 9.88 -0.12
C PRO A 153 3.11 9.08 1.20
N SER A 154 4.29 8.54 1.53
CA SER A 154 4.50 7.77 2.78
C SER A 154 4.40 8.66 4.01
N VAL A 155 5.00 9.86 3.96
CA VAL A 155 4.90 10.85 5.05
C VAL A 155 3.45 11.28 5.26
N ARG A 156 2.72 11.61 4.19
CA ARG A 156 1.29 11.97 4.28
C ARG A 156 0.46 10.86 4.93
N LYS A 157 0.71 9.59 4.57
CA LYS A 157 0.01 8.44 5.17
C LYS A 157 0.20 8.40 6.70
N ILE A 158 1.42 8.64 7.19
CA ILE A 158 1.71 8.68 8.64
C ILE A 158 1.02 9.89 9.28
N LEU A 159 1.11 11.07 8.67
CA LEU A 159 0.45 12.29 9.19
C LEU A 159 -1.07 12.13 9.31
N HIS A 160 -1.72 11.50 8.33
CA HIS A 160 -3.14 11.17 8.41
C HIS A 160 -3.45 10.18 9.54
N ALA A 161 -2.57 9.20 9.78
CA ALA A 161 -2.72 8.30 10.91
C ALA A 161 -2.58 9.04 12.25
N TRP A 162 -1.64 9.98 12.35
CA TRP A 162 -1.46 10.81 13.55
C TRP A 162 -2.64 11.76 13.78
N LYS A 163 -3.18 12.36 12.71
CA LYS A 163 -4.42 13.16 12.78
C LYS A 163 -5.59 12.35 13.35
N ARG A 164 -5.82 11.14 12.84
CA ARG A 164 -6.89 10.25 13.33
C ARG A 164 -6.72 9.85 14.79
N LYS A 165 -5.47 9.71 15.24
CA LYS A 165 -5.11 9.39 16.62
C LYS A 165 -5.09 10.63 17.54
N HIS A 166 -5.53 11.79 17.04
CA HIS A 166 -5.52 13.08 17.75
C HIS A 166 -4.13 13.46 18.31
N VAL A 167 -3.07 13.00 17.64
CA VAL A 167 -1.68 13.28 18.00
C VAL A 167 -1.26 14.69 17.61
N LEU A 168 -1.81 15.20 16.49
CA LEU A 168 -1.52 16.52 15.95
C LEU A 168 -2.74 17.42 16.03
N SER A 169 -2.50 18.71 16.26
CA SER A 169 -3.55 19.72 16.09
C SER A 169 -4.00 19.77 14.63
N ALA A 170 -5.28 20.09 14.41
CA ALA A 170 -5.80 20.23 13.05
C ALA A 170 -5.03 21.30 12.25
N ALA A 171 -4.65 22.41 12.90
CA ALA A 171 -3.86 23.47 12.30
C ALA A 171 -2.46 22.98 11.85
N ALA A 172 -1.74 22.28 12.72
CA ALA A 172 -0.42 21.71 12.40
C ALA A 172 -0.50 20.73 11.23
N PHE A 173 -1.50 19.84 11.23
CA PHE A 173 -1.73 18.92 10.13
C PHE A 173 -1.98 19.67 8.81
N HIS A 174 -2.88 20.66 8.80
CA HIS A 174 -3.25 21.37 7.57
C HIS A 174 -2.10 22.20 6.99
N ALA A 175 -1.29 22.85 7.82
CA ALA A 175 -0.11 23.61 7.36
C ALA A 175 0.92 22.70 6.69
N ILE A 176 1.24 21.56 7.31
CA ILE A 176 2.21 20.59 6.78
C ILE A 176 1.64 19.91 5.52
N ASP A 177 0.38 19.48 5.52
CA ASP A 177 -0.24 18.80 4.38
C ASP A 177 -0.38 19.71 3.16
N ALA A 178 -0.70 20.99 3.36
CA ALA A 178 -0.73 21.98 2.29
C ALA A 178 0.65 22.11 1.62
N GLN A 179 1.72 22.15 2.41
CA GLN A 179 3.07 22.22 1.87
C GLN A 179 3.46 20.93 1.13
N LEU A 180 3.12 19.75 1.67
CA LEU A 180 3.34 18.47 0.98
C LEU A 180 2.55 18.37 -0.33
N ALA A 181 1.31 18.88 -0.36
CA ALA A 181 0.48 18.92 -1.56
C ALA A 181 1.08 19.85 -2.63
N ALA A 182 1.54 21.04 -2.25
CA ALA A 182 2.22 21.96 -3.15
C ALA A 182 3.48 21.33 -3.78
N GLN A 183 4.24 20.58 -2.99
CA GLN A 183 5.44 19.86 -3.45
C GLN A 183 5.11 18.72 -4.43
N LEU A 184 4.03 17.95 -4.18
CA LEU A 184 3.56 16.94 -5.14
C LEU A 184 3.07 17.57 -6.45
N ALA A 185 2.37 18.69 -6.38
CA ALA A 185 1.92 19.42 -7.56
C ALA A 185 3.12 19.92 -8.38
N ALA A 186 4.11 20.53 -7.73
CA ALA A 186 5.36 20.95 -8.38
C ALA A 186 6.11 19.77 -9.03
N ARG A 187 6.19 18.62 -8.35
CA ARG A 187 6.76 17.38 -8.93
C ARG A 187 6.01 16.96 -10.19
N SER A 188 4.68 16.91 -10.13
CA SER A 188 3.85 16.47 -11.26
C SER A 188 4.01 17.39 -12.47
N ALA A 189 4.15 18.70 -12.25
CA ALA A 189 4.41 19.68 -13.30
C ALA A 189 5.78 19.47 -13.94
N LEU A 190 6.84 19.23 -13.15
CA LEU A 190 8.18 18.94 -13.66
C LEU A 190 8.22 17.64 -14.48
N VAL A 191 7.54 16.59 -14.02
CA VAL A 191 7.43 15.31 -14.76
C VAL A 191 6.68 15.52 -16.08
N ALA A 192 5.60 16.28 -16.08
CA ALA A 192 4.86 16.61 -17.30
C ALA A 192 5.71 17.40 -18.30
N GLN A 193 6.48 18.39 -17.84
CA GLN A 193 7.41 19.15 -18.67
C GLN A 193 8.52 18.25 -19.27
N ALA A 194 9.06 17.33 -18.49
CA ALA A 194 10.07 16.39 -18.94
C ALA A 194 9.52 15.39 -19.97
N ALA A 195 8.28 14.92 -19.80
CA ALA A 195 7.61 14.04 -20.76
C ALA A 195 7.40 14.75 -22.12
N VAL A 196 6.91 16.00 -22.11
CA VAL A 196 6.76 16.80 -23.32
C VAL A 196 8.09 17.04 -24.03
N ALA A 197 9.17 17.29 -23.28
CA ALA A 197 10.50 17.45 -23.86
C ALA A 197 11.04 16.15 -24.48
N GLN A 198 10.75 15.00 -23.88
CA GLN A 198 11.15 13.70 -24.40
C GLN A 198 10.34 13.31 -25.65
N ASP A 199 9.02 13.56 -25.65
CA ASP A 199 8.17 13.37 -26.83
C ASP A 199 8.60 14.28 -27.99
N ALA A 200 8.99 15.53 -27.69
CA ALA A 200 9.53 16.45 -28.69
C ALA A 200 10.90 15.99 -29.24
N ALA A 201 11.76 15.41 -28.39
CA ALA A 201 13.05 14.86 -28.80
C ALA A 201 12.89 13.59 -29.65
N GLU A 202 11.92 12.72 -29.31
CA GLU A 202 11.60 11.50 -30.07
C GLU A 202 10.93 11.85 -31.41
N ALA A 203 10.05 12.86 -31.43
CA ALA A 203 9.49 13.41 -32.68
C ALA A 203 10.58 14.04 -33.57
N ALA A 204 11.53 14.78 -32.98
CA ALA A 204 12.66 15.34 -33.72
C ALA A 204 13.62 14.25 -34.25
N ALA A 205 13.85 13.18 -33.48
CA ALA A 205 14.64 12.03 -33.92
C ALA A 205 13.93 11.25 -35.06
N THR A 206 12.61 11.14 -35.01
CA THR A 206 11.79 10.50 -36.06
C THR A 206 11.78 11.34 -37.35
N LEU A 207 11.84 12.67 -37.25
CA LEU A 207 11.96 13.58 -38.41
C LEU A 207 13.38 13.66 -38.98
N ALA A 208 14.40 13.29 -38.21
CA ALA A 208 15.80 13.33 -38.61
C ALA A 208 16.27 12.09 -39.39
N ASP A 209 15.44 11.04 -39.53
CA ASP A 209 15.78 9.83 -40.30
C ASP A 209 14.84 9.60 -41.50
N PRO A 210 15.06 10.27 -42.64
CA PRO A 210 14.27 10.06 -43.86
C PRO A 210 14.78 8.90 -44.73
N LEU A 211 15.79 8.12 -44.31
CA LEU A 211 16.32 7.01 -45.11
C LEU A 211 16.49 5.76 -44.24
N GLY A 212 15.40 5.00 -44.14
CA GLY A 212 15.35 3.73 -43.45
C GLY A 212 16.51 2.79 -43.82
N ALA A 213 17.37 2.53 -42.84
CA ALA A 213 18.20 1.34 -42.79
C ALA A 213 17.63 0.41 -41.71
N SER A 214 16.89 -0.59 -42.16
CA SER A 214 16.49 -1.74 -41.37
C SER A 214 17.69 -2.34 -40.63
N SER A 215 17.68 -2.27 -39.30
CA SER A 215 18.40 -3.23 -38.47
C SER A 215 17.48 -3.70 -37.35
N ALA A 216 16.66 -4.69 -37.69
CA ALA A 216 15.96 -5.52 -36.74
C ALA A 216 16.98 -6.38 -35.96
N ALA A 217 17.62 -5.81 -34.94
CA ALA A 217 18.33 -6.60 -33.94
C ALA A 217 17.32 -7.12 -32.91
N LYS A 218 16.65 -8.23 -33.26
CA LYS A 218 15.95 -9.08 -32.28
C LYS A 218 16.98 -9.53 -31.23
N SER A 219 16.85 -9.02 -30.01
CA SER A 219 17.54 -9.55 -28.84
C SER A 219 17.05 -10.98 -28.58
N THR A 220 17.81 -11.97 -29.01
CA THR A 220 17.61 -13.37 -28.61
C THR A 220 18.09 -13.52 -27.16
N LEU A 221 17.14 -13.84 -26.28
CA LEU A 221 17.40 -14.40 -24.96
C LEU A 221 18.25 -15.67 -25.09
N SER A 222 19.39 -15.71 -24.41
CA SER A 222 20.15 -16.94 -24.18
C SER A 222 20.25 -17.20 -22.68
N LEU A 223 19.54 -18.23 -22.21
CA LEU A 223 19.75 -18.89 -20.92
C LEU A 223 21.10 -19.63 -20.93
N PRO A 224 21.83 -19.72 -19.81
CA PRO A 224 22.85 -20.74 -19.63
C PRO A 224 22.28 -21.94 -18.86
N THR A 225 22.30 -23.12 -19.50
CA THR A 225 22.12 -24.44 -18.87
C THR A 225 23.48 -25.02 -18.50
N ALA A 226 23.52 -25.72 -17.37
CA ALA A 226 24.66 -26.37 -16.75
C ALA A 226 25.31 -27.47 -17.60
N GLY A 227 26.63 -27.66 -17.40
CA GLY A 227 27.40 -28.83 -17.83
C GLY A 227 28.83 -28.71 -17.34
N GLY A 228 29.26 -29.61 -16.46
CA GLY A 228 30.52 -29.51 -15.74
C GLY A 228 31.72 -30.22 -16.36
N THR A 229 32.76 -30.24 -15.53
CA THR A 229 33.86 -31.22 -15.36
C THR A 229 35.28 -30.85 -15.83
N THR A 230 36.17 -30.88 -14.82
CA THR A 230 37.61 -31.22 -14.77
C THR A 230 38.69 -30.33 -15.39
N GLY A 231 39.59 -29.85 -14.52
CA GLY A 231 41.02 -30.14 -14.64
C GLY A 231 41.96 -28.91 -14.72
N PRO A 232 43.17 -28.95 -14.12
CA PRO A 232 43.72 -27.81 -13.38
C PRO A 232 44.97 -27.17 -14.01
N GLY A 233 45.30 -25.94 -13.57
CA GLY A 233 46.70 -25.49 -13.53
C GLY A 233 46.98 -24.02 -13.90
N VAL A 234 47.66 -23.36 -12.96
CA VAL A 234 48.72 -22.35 -13.17
C VAL A 234 48.31 -20.88 -13.44
N THR A 235 48.44 -20.05 -12.39
CA THR A 235 48.78 -18.61 -12.42
C THR A 235 50.27 -18.42 -12.78
N PRO A 236 50.82 -17.27 -13.25
CA PRO A 236 50.43 -15.91 -12.84
C PRO A 236 50.65 -14.73 -13.85
N SER A 237 50.24 -13.52 -13.43
CA SER A 237 50.88 -12.20 -13.66
C SER A 237 51.04 -11.61 -15.08
N ALA A 238 50.35 -10.49 -15.37
CA ALA A 238 50.91 -9.32 -16.09
C ALA A 238 49.96 -8.10 -16.08
N ALA A 239 50.58 -6.91 -16.06
CA ALA A 239 50.08 -5.55 -15.93
C ALA A 239 49.13 -5.04 -17.07
N PRO A 240 48.46 -3.87 -16.92
CA PRO A 240 47.52 -3.35 -17.92
C PRO A 240 48.24 -2.56 -19.04
N PRO A 241 47.73 -2.55 -20.29
CA PRO A 241 48.17 -1.58 -21.28
C PRO A 241 47.42 -0.26 -21.12
N VAL A 242 48.21 0.80 -21.07
CA VAL A 242 47.82 2.21 -21.19
C VAL A 242 47.45 2.46 -22.65
N GLY A 243 46.30 3.07 -22.93
CA GLY A 243 45.86 3.42 -24.27
C GLY A 243 44.92 4.63 -24.25
N SER A 244 45.47 5.77 -24.68
CA SER A 244 44.90 7.11 -24.66
C SER A 244 43.63 7.29 -25.51
N GLY A 245 42.70 8.09 -24.97
CA GLY A 245 42.17 9.29 -25.61
C GLY A 245 41.27 9.12 -26.85
N ALA A 246 39.96 9.09 -26.63
CA ALA A 246 39.00 9.70 -27.54
C ALA A 246 37.90 10.37 -26.71
N THR A 247 37.95 11.70 -26.67
CA THR A 247 36.91 12.60 -26.14
C THR A 247 35.60 12.38 -26.88
N SER A 248 34.69 11.61 -26.28
CA SER A 248 33.26 11.70 -26.56
C SER A 248 32.64 12.59 -25.50
N ALA A 249 31.96 13.65 -25.92
CA ALA A 249 31.29 14.62 -25.07
C ALA A 249 30.39 13.89 -24.06
N ALA A 250 30.76 13.96 -22.78
CA ALA A 250 30.03 13.31 -21.71
C ALA A 250 28.62 13.92 -21.61
N PRO A 251 27.55 13.11 -21.62
CA PRO A 251 26.24 13.61 -21.25
C PRO A 251 26.30 14.06 -19.80
N VAL A 252 25.74 15.24 -19.54
CA VAL A 252 25.59 15.88 -18.22
C VAL A 252 25.41 14.82 -17.14
N ALA A 253 26.40 14.67 -16.26
CA ALA A 253 26.39 13.71 -15.18
C ALA A 253 25.22 14.04 -14.26
N ARG A 254 24.09 13.36 -14.47
CA ARG A 254 23.05 13.26 -13.46
C ARG A 254 23.72 12.59 -12.27
N ASP A 255 23.69 13.21 -11.09
CA ASP A 255 23.96 12.54 -9.82
C ASP A 255 22.97 11.37 -9.68
N ALA A 256 23.32 10.26 -10.30
CA ALA A 256 22.46 9.10 -10.43
C ALA A 256 22.55 8.33 -9.12
N VAL A 257 21.44 8.28 -8.39
CA VAL A 257 21.26 7.38 -7.24
C VAL A 257 21.77 6.00 -7.63
N SER A 258 22.66 5.42 -6.81
CA SER A 258 23.31 4.15 -7.16
C SER A 258 22.26 3.04 -7.36
N ARG A 259 22.52 2.12 -8.29
CA ARG A 259 21.62 0.99 -8.57
C ARG A 259 21.32 0.16 -7.31
N SER A 260 22.31 -0.01 -6.44
CA SER A 260 22.17 -0.68 -5.15
C SER A 260 21.21 0.06 -4.22
N GLU A 261 21.26 1.39 -4.20
CA GLU A 261 20.32 2.21 -3.41
C GLU A 261 18.89 2.13 -3.95
N ILE A 262 18.72 2.08 -5.27
CA ILE A 262 17.41 1.89 -5.90
C ILE A 262 16.82 0.53 -5.51
N PHE A 263 17.58 -0.56 -5.63
CA PHE A 263 17.09 -1.89 -5.25
C PHE A 263 16.79 -1.98 -3.75
N ARG A 264 17.64 -1.38 -2.91
CA ARG A 264 17.39 -1.30 -1.47
C ARG A 264 16.08 -0.57 -1.18
N ARG A 265 15.85 0.57 -1.85
CA ARG A 265 14.60 1.33 -1.74
C ARG A 265 13.39 0.50 -2.17
N MET A 266 13.46 -0.19 -3.31
CA MET A 266 12.37 -1.04 -3.80
C MET A 266 12.03 -2.16 -2.81
N GLU A 267 13.05 -2.82 -2.25
CA GLU A 267 12.84 -3.91 -1.31
C GLU A 267 12.26 -3.41 0.02
N GLU A 268 12.73 -2.26 0.51
CA GLU A 268 12.15 -1.64 1.69
C GLU A 268 10.71 -1.16 1.46
N ASP A 269 10.38 -0.64 0.28
CA ASP A 269 9.01 -0.28 -0.09
C ASP A 269 8.09 -1.50 -0.20
N ARG A 270 8.60 -2.63 -0.75
CA ARG A 270 7.88 -3.92 -0.73
C ARG A 270 7.58 -4.34 0.70
N GLU A 271 8.57 -4.29 1.58
CA GLU A 271 8.40 -4.71 2.96
C GLU A 271 7.45 -3.76 3.73
N ARG A 272 7.44 -2.44 3.44
CA ARG A 272 6.45 -1.49 3.98
C ARG A 272 5.02 -1.81 3.53
N ASN A 273 4.84 -2.11 2.23
CA ASN A 273 3.52 -2.45 1.69
C ASN A 273 3.01 -3.78 2.24
N LYS A 274 3.90 -4.78 2.34
CA LYS A 274 3.62 -6.06 2.99
C LYS A 274 3.09 -5.84 4.42
N ARG A 275 3.81 -5.07 5.24
CA ARG A 275 3.37 -4.72 6.60
C ARG A 275 2.02 -4.02 6.64
N ALA A 276 1.81 -3.04 5.77
CA ALA A 276 0.53 -2.34 5.71
C ALA A 276 -0.66 -3.27 5.40
N ARG A 277 -0.42 -4.34 4.63
CA ARG A 277 -1.43 -5.37 4.34
C ARG A 277 -1.59 -6.37 5.48
N GLU A 278 -0.52 -6.74 6.16
CA GLU A 278 -0.58 -7.61 7.34
C GLU A 278 -1.31 -6.90 8.50
N GLU A 279 -1.12 -5.59 8.65
CA GLU A 279 -1.76 -4.79 9.70
C GLU A 279 -3.20 -4.38 9.36
N SER A 280 -3.62 -4.37 8.07
CA SER A 280 -4.95 -3.86 7.70
C SER A 280 -6.12 -4.69 8.23
N TRP A 281 -5.87 -5.94 8.64
CA TRP A 281 -6.88 -6.87 9.16
C TRP A 281 -6.84 -6.96 10.69
N LEU A 282 -5.84 -6.34 11.33
CA LEU A 282 -5.74 -6.31 12.80
C LEU A 282 -6.74 -5.32 13.38
N ARG A 283 -7.58 -5.82 14.29
CA ARG A 283 -8.50 -5.03 15.12
C ARG A 283 -7.91 -4.86 16.52
N ALA A 284 -8.25 -3.77 17.20
CA ALA A 284 -7.81 -3.58 18.58
C ALA A 284 -8.66 -4.45 19.53
N PRO A 285 -8.06 -5.09 20.55
CA PRO A 285 -8.80 -6.01 21.43
C PRO A 285 -9.82 -5.28 22.33
N ASP A 286 -9.68 -3.97 22.51
CA ASP A 286 -10.56 -3.08 23.26
C ASP A 286 -11.64 -2.41 22.39
N GLU A 287 -11.69 -2.71 21.10
CA GLU A 287 -12.67 -2.16 20.17
C GLU A 287 -14.07 -2.77 20.41
N PRO A 288 -15.12 -1.95 20.57
CA PRO A 288 -16.46 -2.48 20.79
C PRO A 288 -16.98 -3.22 19.55
N LEU A 289 -17.67 -4.35 19.76
CA LEU A 289 -18.19 -5.19 18.67
C LEU A 289 -19.10 -4.44 17.69
N SER A 290 -19.75 -3.35 18.11
CA SER A 290 -20.58 -2.52 17.24
C SER A 290 -19.78 -1.92 16.08
N ILE A 291 -18.54 -1.48 16.33
CA ILE A 291 -17.68 -0.93 15.28
C ILE A 291 -17.27 -2.02 14.28
N GLN A 292 -17.02 -3.24 14.77
CA GLN A 292 -16.76 -4.38 13.89
C GLN A 292 -17.96 -4.66 12.97
N PHE A 293 -19.18 -4.62 13.52
CA PHE A 293 -20.41 -4.80 12.75
C PHE A 293 -20.62 -3.67 11.74
N ASP A 294 -20.50 -2.42 12.17
CA ASP A 294 -20.72 -1.25 11.31
C ASP A 294 -19.75 -1.23 10.13
N ASP A 295 -18.47 -1.52 10.37
CA ASP A 295 -17.46 -1.64 9.30
C ASP A 295 -17.77 -2.82 8.37
N ALA A 296 -18.14 -3.98 8.93
CA ALA A 296 -18.51 -5.15 8.13
C ALA A 296 -19.73 -4.83 7.25
N TRP A 297 -20.75 -4.19 7.80
CA TRP A 297 -21.95 -3.77 7.11
C TRP A 297 -21.67 -2.75 6.00
N ALA A 298 -20.87 -1.73 6.30
CA ALA A 298 -20.46 -0.71 5.33
C ALA A 298 -19.60 -1.28 4.19
N SER A 299 -18.80 -2.31 4.47
CA SER A 299 -17.95 -2.99 3.48
C SER A 299 -18.64 -4.15 2.75
N THR A 300 -19.89 -4.47 3.13
CA THR A 300 -20.62 -5.60 2.54
C THR A 300 -20.90 -5.32 1.07
N THR A 301 -20.43 -6.20 0.20
CA THR A 301 -20.73 -6.15 -1.23
C THR A 301 -22.12 -6.75 -1.49
N PRO A 302 -22.87 -6.24 -2.50
CA PRO A 302 -24.14 -6.85 -2.89
C PRO A 302 -23.95 -8.31 -3.28
N TRP A 303 -24.93 -9.14 -2.94
CA TRP A 303 -24.95 -10.57 -3.28
C TRP A 303 -24.80 -10.78 -4.79
N GLY A 304 -23.76 -11.50 -5.18
CA GLY A 304 -23.33 -11.70 -6.55
C GLY A 304 -23.31 -13.15 -7.01
N PRO A 305 -22.96 -13.39 -8.28
CA PRO A 305 -22.86 -14.73 -8.83
C PRO A 305 -21.73 -15.57 -8.19
N GLU A 306 -20.68 -14.92 -7.67
CA GLU A 306 -19.62 -15.59 -6.91
C GLU A 306 -20.16 -16.17 -5.60
N ASP A 307 -20.94 -15.39 -4.85
CA ASP A 307 -21.56 -15.84 -3.58
C ASP A 307 -22.51 -17.02 -3.81
N VAL A 308 -23.28 -17.00 -4.91
CA VAL A 308 -24.13 -18.13 -5.31
C VAL A 308 -23.31 -19.37 -5.60
N ALA A 309 -22.18 -19.23 -6.31
CA ALA A 309 -21.29 -20.35 -6.62
C ALA A 309 -20.62 -20.90 -5.35
N ASP A 310 -20.20 -20.03 -4.43
CA ASP A 310 -19.65 -20.43 -3.13
C ASP A 310 -20.67 -21.16 -2.26
N LEU A 311 -21.89 -20.63 -2.17
CA LEU A 311 -22.98 -21.28 -1.44
C LEU A 311 -23.29 -22.64 -2.06
N ALA A 312 -23.41 -22.72 -3.39
CA ALA A 312 -23.67 -23.97 -4.10
C ALA A 312 -22.57 -25.01 -3.82
N ARG A 313 -21.28 -24.61 -3.87
CA ARG A 313 -20.16 -25.49 -3.50
C ARG A 313 -20.29 -26.00 -2.06
N ALA A 314 -20.58 -25.11 -1.11
CA ALA A 314 -20.72 -25.47 0.29
C ALA A 314 -21.91 -26.43 0.53
N THR A 315 -23.05 -26.19 -0.12
CA THR A 315 -24.24 -27.03 0.00
C THR A 315 -24.10 -28.35 -0.75
N GLN A 316 -23.36 -28.39 -1.87
CA GLN A 316 -23.14 -29.61 -2.64
C GLN A 316 -22.40 -30.65 -1.80
N VAL A 317 -21.37 -30.23 -1.05
CA VAL A 317 -20.65 -31.13 -0.12
C VAL A 317 -21.60 -31.75 0.90
N TRP A 318 -22.52 -30.95 1.45
CA TRP A 318 -23.53 -31.46 2.38
C TRP A 318 -24.52 -32.40 1.70
N TRP A 319 -24.95 -32.07 0.47
CA TRP A 319 -25.85 -32.91 -0.33
C TRP A 319 -25.21 -34.26 -0.64
N ASP A 320 -23.98 -34.28 -1.13
CA ASP A 320 -23.23 -35.49 -1.46
C ASP A 320 -23.06 -36.42 -0.24
N LEU A 321 -22.90 -35.85 0.96
CA LEU A 321 -22.81 -36.60 2.22
C LEU A 321 -24.16 -37.20 2.64
N CYS A 322 -25.27 -36.50 2.40
CA CYS A 322 -26.60 -36.89 2.86
C CYS A 322 -27.38 -37.73 1.84
N GLU A 323 -27.13 -37.54 0.55
CA GLU A 323 -27.84 -38.17 -0.57
C GLU A 323 -27.90 -39.70 -0.47
N PRO A 324 -26.82 -40.44 -0.13
CA PRO A 324 -26.89 -41.89 0.02
C PRO A 324 -27.81 -42.33 1.18
N ALA A 325 -27.79 -41.58 2.28
CA ALA A 325 -28.60 -41.88 3.46
C ALA A 325 -30.08 -41.53 3.27
N LEU A 326 -30.36 -40.49 2.47
CA LEU A 326 -31.71 -40.09 2.07
C LEU A 326 -32.27 -41.06 1.01
N ALA A 327 -31.46 -41.46 0.04
CA ALA A 327 -31.84 -42.45 -0.97
C ALA A 327 -32.13 -43.83 -0.35
N ALA A 328 -31.38 -44.24 0.68
CA ALA A 328 -31.63 -45.48 1.42
C ALA A 328 -32.94 -45.45 2.26
N LYS A 329 -33.47 -44.25 2.55
CA LYS A 329 -34.74 -44.05 3.27
C LYS A 329 -35.93 -43.78 2.34
N ALA A 330 -35.69 -43.61 1.05
CA ALA A 330 -36.76 -43.43 0.07
C ALA A 330 -37.45 -44.77 -0.18
N ASP A 331 -38.79 -44.78 -0.15
CA ASP A 331 -39.58 -45.98 -0.46
C ASP A 331 -39.26 -46.49 -1.87
N PRO A 332 -39.22 -47.82 -2.09
CA PRO A 332 -38.96 -48.36 -3.41
C PRO A 332 -40.03 -47.90 -4.40
N PRO A 333 -39.67 -47.58 -5.65
CA PRO A 333 -40.64 -47.14 -6.65
C PRO A 333 -41.73 -48.22 -6.84
N PRO A 334 -43.00 -47.82 -7.06
CA PRO A 334 -44.08 -48.78 -7.25
C PRO A 334 -43.79 -49.69 -8.44
N PRO A 335 -44.13 -50.99 -8.36
CA PRO A 335 -43.85 -51.94 -9.43
C PRO A 335 -44.55 -51.53 -10.74
N PRO A 336 -43.92 -51.76 -11.90
CA PRO A 336 -44.49 -51.41 -13.18
C PRO A 336 -45.84 -52.11 -13.38
N PRO A 337 -46.84 -51.44 -13.98
CA PRO A 337 -48.15 -52.03 -14.21
C PRO A 337 -48.02 -53.29 -15.07
N GLN A 338 -48.55 -54.41 -14.58
CA GLN A 338 -48.47 -55.67 -15.30
C GLN A 338 -49.27 -55.61 -16.62
N PRO A 339 -48.76 -56.18 -17.71
CA PRO A 339 -49.45 -56.16 -18.99
C PRO A 339 -50.75 -56.96 -18.90
N VAL A 340 -51.87 -56.29 -19.20
CA VAL A 340 -53.19 -56.91 -19.30
C VAL A 340 -53.18 -57.89 -20.49
N PRO A 341 -53.61 -59.16 -20.34
CA PRO A 341 -53.56 -60.13 -21.44
C PRO A 341 -54.47 -59.71 -22.59
N GLN A 342 -53.89 -59.51 -23.78
CA GLN A 342 -54.61 -59.23 -25.02
C GLN A 342 -55.47 -60.43 -25.41
N ARG A 343 -56.79 -60.24 -25.38
CA ARG A 343 -57.77 -61.20 -25.90
C ARG A 343 -57.68 -61.23 -27.42
N TRP A 344 -57.02 -62.25 -27.97
CA TRP A 344 -56.98 -62.50 -29.41
C TRP A 344 -58.35 -62.99 -29.92
N GLY A 345 -58.93 -62.30 -30.90
CA GLY A 345 -60.01 -62.84 -31.72
C GLY A 345 -61.11 -61.85 -32.11
N ALA A 346 -60.87 -61.08 -33.18
CA ALA A 346 -61.78 -60.92 -34.33
C ALA A 346 -61.17 -59.90 -35.32
N SER A 347 -60.98 -60.35 -36.56
CA SER A 347 -60.45 -59.59 -37.69
C SER A 347 -61.40 -58.49 -38.19
N PRO A 348 -60.90 -57.54 -39.01
CA PRO A 348 -61.48 -56.22 -39.19
C PRO A 348 -62.54 -56.17 -40.29
N ALA A 349 -63.58 -55.36 -40.08
CA ALA A 349 -64.42 -54.83 -41.15
C ALA A 349 -64.28 -53.30 -41.14
N THR A 350 -63.68 -52.74 -42.19
CA THR A 350 -63.70 -51.31 -42.54
C THR A 350 -64.64 -51.12 -43.74
N PRO A 351 -65.03 -49.88 -44.14
CA PRO A 351 -65.12 -48.62 -43.41
C PRO A 351 -66.47 -47.89 -43.66
N ALA A 352 -66.75 -46.80 -42.92
CA ALA A 352 -67.66 -45.76 -43.40
C ALA A 352 -67.08 -44.37 -43.03
N VAL A 353 -66.71 -43.63 -44.07
CA VAL A 353 -66.29 -42.22 -44.03
C VAL A 353 -67.54 -41.33 -44.00
N PRO A 354 -67.52 -40.21 -43.25
CA PRO A 354 -67.97 -38.97 -43.89
C PRO A 354 -67.01 -37.79 -43.70
N SER A 355 -66.99 -36.98 -44.75
CA SER A 355 -66.10 -35.85 -45.08
C SER A 355 -66.04 -34.70 -44.06
N PRO A 356 -64.94 -33.92 -44.07
CA PRO A 356 -64.73 -32.81 -43.14
C PRO A 356 -65.51 -31.55 -43.55
N ARG A 357 -66.26 -30.97 -42.60
CA ARG A 357 -66.72 -29.59 -42.67
C ARG A 357 -65.68 -28.69 -42.02
N TYR A 358 -65.07 -27.79 -42.79
CA TYR A 358 -64.40 -26.61 -42.27
C TYR A 358 -65.41 -25.47 -42.08
N PRO A 359 -65.35 -24.72 -40.97
CA PRO A 359 -65.80 -23.34 -40.95
C PRO A 359 -64.60 -22.39 -41.01
N SER A 360 -64.76 -21.39 -41.86
CA SER A 360 -63.88 -20.26 -42.11
C SER A 360 -63.84 -19.26 -40.94
N SER A 361 -62.66 -18.65 -40.79
CA SER A 361 -62.37 -17.27 -40.38
C SER A 361 -63.54 -16.37 -39.94
N THR A 362 -63.47 -15.95 -38.68
CA THR A 362 -63.77 -14.61 -38.12
C THR A 362 -63.08 -14.61 -36.75
N GLY A 363 -62.33 -13.64 -36.26
CA GLY A 363 -62.21 -12.22 -36.51
C GLY A 363 -61.53 -11.70 -35.24
N TYR A 364 -60.42 -11.00 -35.42
CA TYR A 364 -59.68 -10.32 -34.36
C TYR A 364 -60.55 -9.19 -33.80
N ASP A 365 -60.71 -9.10 -32.47
CA ASP A 365 -61.07 -7.82 -31.86
C ASP A 365 -60.33 -7.62 -30.54
N SER A 366 -59.72 -6.45 -30.46
CA SER A 366 -58.88 -5.93 -29.40
C SER A 366 -59.56 -4.71 -28.83
N SER A 367 -60.01 -4.77 -27.57
CA SER A 367 -59.99 -3.66 -26.61
C SER A 367 -60.84 -4.04 -25.39
N VAL A 368 -60.33 -3.82 -24.18
CA VAL A 368 -60.76 -2.81 -23.19
C VAL A 368 -59.99 -3.11 -21.89
N GLY A 369 -59.07 -2.23 -21.46
CA GLY A 369 -58.64 -2.12 -20.06
C GLY A 369 -59.55 -1.13 -19.29
N PRO A 370 -59.25 -0.64 -18.08
CA PRO A 370 -58.27 -1.03 -17.06
C PRO A 370 -58.92 -1.21 -15.66
N SER A 371 -58.19 -1.70 -14.65
CA SER A 371 -58.13 -1.08 -13.29
C SER A 371 -57.40 -1.98 -12.27
N THR A 372 -56.59 -1.29 -11.42
CA THR A 372 -56.28 -1.55 -9.99
C THR A 372 -55.95 -2.99 -9.55
N GLY A 373 -54.82 -3.29 -8.93
CA GLY A 373 -53.98 -2.51 -8.02
C GLY A 373 -53.68 -3.41 -6.82
N TRP A 374 -52.43 -3.83 -6.64
CA TRP A 374 -51.97 -4.47 -5.41
C TRP A 374 -50.67 -3.80 -4.97
N ALA A 375 -50.74 -3.29 -3.75
CA ALA A 375 -49.77 -2.41 -3.11
C ALA A 375 -48.53 -3.18 -2.63
N THR A 376 -47.40 -2.48 -2.68
CA THR A 376 -46.17 -2.78 -1.93
C THR A 376 -46.34 -2.34 -0.46
N PRO A 377 -45.85 -3.11 0.52
CA PRO A 377 -45.69 -2.59 1.88
C PRO A 377 -44.33 -1.90 1.99
N SER A 378 -44.40 -0.58 2.23
CA SER A 378 -43.32 0.24 2.76
C SER A 378 -43.32 0.11 4.29
N ALA A 379 -42.18 -0.19 4.89
CA ALA A 379 -41.96 -0.05 6.33
C ALA A 379 -40.70 0.79 6.56
N ALA A 380 -40.93 2.07 6.82
CA ALA A 380 -39.97 2.96 7.45
C ALA A 380 -40.01 2.71 8.96
N VAL A 381 -38.86 2.40 9.56
CA VAL A 381 -38.67 2.44 11.02
C VAL A 381 -37.63 3.52 11.28
N GLY A 382 -38.10 4.65 11.82
CA GLY A 382 -37.25 5.70 12.35
C GLY A 382 -36.69 5.28 13.71
N TYR A 383 -35.40 5.52 13.91
CA TYR A 383 -34.78 5.43 15.23
C TYR A 383 -34.56 6.85 15.77
N ASP A 384 -35.25 7.10 16.89
CA ASP A 384 -35.06 8.22 17.79
C ASP A 384 -33.98 7.83 18.82
N THR A 385 -32.90 8.61 18.90
CA THR A 385 -31.83 8.40 19.88
C THR A 385 -31.52 9.70 20.61
N ASP A 386 -32.41 10.06 21.53
CA ASP A 386 -32.13 11.00 22.61
C ASP A 386 -32.27 10.27 23.96
N ARG A 387 -31.19 9.60 24.40
CA ARG A 387 -31.07 9.14 25.79
C ARG A 387 -29.62 9.09 26.24
N ARG A 388 -29.27 10.12 27.02
CA ARG A 388 -28.07 10.19 27.86
C ARG A 388 -28.08 9.04 28.87
N TYR A 389 -26.95 8.37 29.01
CA TYR A 389 -26.33 7.99 30.29
C TYR A 389 -24.82 7.95 30.12
#